data_AF-A0A7S3YVE0-F1
#
_entry.id   AF-A0A7S3YVE0-F1
#
_cell.length_a   1.000
_cell.length_b   1.000
_cell.length_c   1.000
_cell.angle_alpha   90.00
_cell.angle_beta   90.00
_cell.angle_gamma   90.00
#
_symmetry.space_group_name_H-M   'P 1'
#
loop_
_entity.id
_entity.type
_entity.pdbx_description
1 polymer ?
#
loop_
_entity_poly.entity_id
_entity_poly.type
_entity_poly.pdbx_seq_one_letter_code
_entity_poly.pdbx_strand_id
1 'polypeptide(L)'
;AEGGGGQSDEKEKKVFLQRLIKPHPIWKDSRFWNQSIHETFAAELARLPKAQLTHRWCTDEEQAEALGLQQKMLFGVLASFQHNMRGFGLDAVTTQSIINGVCEVYNMDDTQIKTLVSLAELAKSPSSHRASNTNDDDYKAGMILETVRDPNETPRVSKGAEDGTKDGGTPVVSAVPAVPAREG
;
A
#
# COMPACT_ATOMS: atom_id res chain seq x y z
N ALA A 1 2.51 40.66 -49.83
CA ALA A 1 2.80 40.44 -48.39
C ALA A 1 1.54 39.83 -47.80
N GLU A 2 1.38 38.50 -47.78
CA GLU A 2 2.09 37.54 -46.89
C GLU A 2 1.97 37.97 -45.43
N GLY A 3 1.50 37.18 -44.47
CA GLY A 3 0.96 35.84 -44.44
C GLY A 3 0.54 35.65 -42.98
N GLY A 4 -0.74 35.36 -42.73
CA GLY A 4 -1.26 35.17 -41.38
C GLY A 4 -0.91 33.78 -40.87
N GLY A 5 0.25 33.66 -40.22
CA GLY A 5 0.68 32.43 -39.55
C GLY A 5 -0.18 32.17 -38.31
N GLY A 6 -1.07 31.19 -38.42
CA GLY A 6 -1.73 30.59 -37.25
C GLY A 6 -0.70 29.82 -36.44
N GLN A 7 -0.40 30.31 -35.23
CA GLN A 7 0.22 29.50 -34.19
C GLN A 7 -0.90 28.76 -33.47
N SER A 8 -1.11 27.51 -33.85
CA SER A 8 -1.85 26.54 -33.04
C SER A 8 -1.02 26.22 -31.80
N ASP A 9 -1.52 26.64 -30.64
CA ASP A 9 -1.12 26.11 -29.32
C ASP A 9 -1.40 24.60 -29.28
N GLU A 10 -0.46 23.79 -29.78
CA GLU A 10 -0.41 22.36 -29.44
C GLU A 10 0.04 22.26 -27.97
N LYS A 11 -0.93 22.38 -27.06
CA LYS A 11 -0.77 21.95 -25.67
C LYS A 11 -0.29 20.51 -25.69
N GLU A 12 0.97 20.28 -25.31
CA GLU A 12 1.53 18.95 -25.12
C GLU A 12 0.55 18.10 -24.31
N LYS A 13 -0.07 17.12 -24.97
CA LYS A 13 -1.01 16.22 -24.32
C LYS A 13 -0.22 15.36 -23.34
N LYS A 14 -0.39 15.62 -22.04
CA LYS A 14 0.18 14.79 -20.98
C LYS A 14 -0.39 13.38 -21.13
N VAL A 15 0.46 12.43 -21.52
CA VAL A 15 0.09 11.01 -21.61
C VAL A 15 0.44 10.34 -20.28
N PHE A 16 -0.52 9.62 -19.70
CA PHE A 16 -0.27 8.83 -18.50
C PHE A 16 0.67 7.67 -18.80
N LEU A 17 1.76 7.54 -18.04
CA LEU A 17 2.75 6.47 -18.22
C LEU A 17 2.12 5.08 -18.20
N GLN A 18 1.10 4.88 -17.34
CA GLN A 18 0.35 3.63 -17.26
C GLN A 18 -0.20 3.19 -18.64
N ARG A 19 -0.65 4.13 -19.47
CA ARG A 19 -1.18 3.82 -20.82
C ARG A 19 -0.11 3.23 -21.73
N LEU A 20 1.14 3.69 -21.59
CA LEU A 20 2.27 3.25 -22.40
C LEU A 20 2.82 1.91 -21.91
N ILE A 21 2.85 1.68 -20.60
CA ILE A 21 3.42 0.46 -20.03
C ILE A 21 2.42 -0.69 -19.95
N LYS A 22 1.11 -0.42 -19.80
CA LYS A 22 0.07 -1.47 -19.64
C LYS A 22 0.07 -2.57 -20.72
N PRO A 23 0.31 -2.29 -22.02
CA PRO A 23 0.36 -3.35 -23.03
C PRO A 23 1.64 -4.21 -22.99
N HIS A 24 2.62 -3.89 -22.14
CA HIS A 24 3.88 -4.63 -22.09
C HIS A 24 3.64 -6.10 -21.66
N PRO A 25 4.23 -7.09 -22.35
CA PRO A 25 3.95 -8.51 -22.11
C PRO A 25 4.41 -9.01 -20.73
N ILE A 26 5.37 -8.31 -20.09
CA ILE A 26 5.86 -8.66 -18.75
C ILE A 26 4.74 -8.78 -17.71
N TRP A 27 3.66 -8.01 -17.85
CA TRP A 27 2.54 -8.05 -16.92
C TRP A 27 1.69 -9.31 -17.04
N LYS A 28 1.89 -10.12 -18.08
CA LYS A 28 1.25 -11.44 -18.25
C LYS A 28 2.11 -12.57 -17.68
N ASP A 29 3.35 -12.29 -17.30
CA ASP A 29 4.26 -13.30 -16.78
C ASP A 29 4.03 -13.50 -15.27
N SER A 30 3.58 -14.69 -14.89
CA SER A 30 3.41 -15.07 -13.48
C SER A 30 4.71 -15.07 -12.69
N ARG A 31 5.86 -15.31 -13.34
CA ARG A 31 7.18 -15.30 -12.67
C ARG A 31 7.53 -13.91 -12.19
N PHE A 32 7.26 -12.90 -13.02
CA PHE A 32 7.44 -11.50 -12.66
C PHE A 32 6.65 -11.14 -11.40
N TRP A 33 5.36 -11.51 -11.36
CA TRP A 33 4.50 -11.20 -10.21
C TRP A 33 4.92 -11.93 -8.94
N ASN A 34 5.22 -13.23 -9.02
CA ASN A 34 5.72 -14.00 -7.88
C ASN A 34 7.01 -13.39 -7.31
N GLN A 35 7.96 -13.06 -8.18
CA GLN A 35 9.23 -12.46 -7.76
C GLN A 35 9.00 -11.09 -7.12
N SER A 36 8.16 -10.25 -7.75
CA SER A 36 7.85 -8.91 -7.25
C SER A 36 7.17 -8.92 -5.89
N ILE A 37 6.26 -9.88 -5.65
CA ILE A 37 5.61 -10.06 -4.34
C ILE A 37 6.65 -10.42 -3.28
N HIS A 38 7.51 -11.40 -3.56
CA HIS A 38 8.54 -11.82 -2.61
C HIS A 38 9.55 -10.72 -2.31
N GLU A 39 10.01 -9.99 -3.32
CA GLU A 39 10.94 -8.87 -3.15
C GLU A 39 10.31 -7.74 -2.34
N THR A 40 9.06 -7.37 -2.64
CA THR A 40 8.33 -6.33 -1.91
C THR A 40 8.14 -6.75 -0.46
N PHE A 41 7.66 -7.98 -0.21
CA PHE A 41 7.44 -8.45 1.14
C PHE A 41 8.74 -8.57 1.95
N ALA A 42 9.83 -9.05 1.33
CA ALA A 42 11.14 -9.08 1.98
C ALA A 42 11.65 -7.67 2.35
N ALA A 43 11.41 -6.68 1.48
CA ALA A 43 11.75 -5.29 1.77
C ALA A 43 10.91 -4.73 2.94
N GLU A 44 9.61 -5.05 3.00
CA GLU A 44 8.74 -4.66 4.11
C GLU A 44 9.18 -5.31 5.43
N LEU A 45 9.53 -6.59 5.41
CA LEU A 45 10.09 -7.27 6.58
C LEU A 45 11.39 -6.61 7.04
N ALA A 46 12.27 -6.23 6.13
CA ALA A 46 13.53 -5.57 6.46
C ALA A 46 13.36 -4.19 7.12
N ARG A 47 12.19 -3.55 6.94
CA ARG A 47 11.83 -2.29 7.62
C ARG A 47 11.38 -2.49 9.05
N LEU A 48 10.95 -3.69 9.43
CA LEU A 48 10.57 -3.98 10.81
C LEU A 48 11.81 -4.00 11.70
N PRO A 49 11.73 -3.46 12.93
CA PRO A 49 12.77 -3.64 13.92
C PRO A 49 13.09 -5.13 14.07
N LYS A 50 14.37 -5.49 14.10
CA LYS A 50 14.78 -6.90 14.22
C LYS A 50 14.14 -7.60 15.42
N ALA A 51 13.84 -6.89 16.50
CA ALA A 51 13.13 -7.44 17.66
C ALA A 51 11.74 -8.01 17.32
N GLN A 52 11.09 -7.51 16.26
CA GLN A 52 9.80 -7.98 15.74
C GLN A 52 9.95 -9.13 14.72
N LEU A 53 11.18 -9.43 14.30
CA LEU A 53 11.54 -10.58 13.46
C LEU A 53 12.13 -11.65 14.37
N THR A 54 11.25 -12.33 15.11
CA THR A 54 11.49 -13.57 15.87
C THR A 54 12.96 -13.88 16.23
N HIS A 55 13.40 -13.45 17.41
CA HIS A 55 14.69 -13.89 17.95
C HIS A 55 14.56 -15.26 18.62
N ARG A 56 15.66 -16.03 18.63
CA ARG A 56 15.76 -17.33 19.33
C ARG A 56 15.48 -17.24 20.85
N TRP A 57 15.47 -16.03 21.41
CA TRP A 57 15.27 -15.75 22.83
C TRP A 57 13.86 -15.23 23.15
N CYS A 58 12.99 -15.05 22.14
CA CYS A 58 11.60 -14.62 22.34
C CYS A 58 10.73 -15.74 22.90
N THR A 59 9.73 -15.38 23.71
CA THR A 59 8.72 -16.33 24.19
C THR A 59 7.83 -16.82 23.05
N ASP A 60 7.10 -17.91 23.29
CA ASP A 60 6.15 -18.45 22.31
C ASP A 60 5.07 -17.42 21.96
N GLU A 61 4.62 -16.61 22.93
CA GLU A 61 3.66 -15.52 22.68
C GLU A 61 4.24 -14.42 21.79
N GLU A 62 5.47 -13.99 22.04
CA GLU A 62 6.15 -12.96 21.22
C GLU A 62 6.40 -13.47 19.79
N GLN A 63 6.72 -14.76 19.64
CA GLN A 63 6.86 -15.38 18.32
C GLN A 63 5.53 -15.46 17.57
N ALA A 64 4.44 -15.80 18.26
CA ALA A 64 3.10 -15.83 17.67
C ALA A 64 2.64 -14.41 17.27
N GLU A 65 2.92 -13.40 18.08
CA GLU A 65 2.61 -12.00 17.76
C GLU A 65 3.39 -11.53 16.52
N ALA A 66 4.69 -11.82 16.46
CA ALA A 66 5.52 -11.50 15.31
C ALA A 66 5.00 -12.16 14.03
N LEU A 67 4.63 -13.45 14.08
CA LEU A 67 4.04 -14.16 12.95
C LEU A 67 2.72 -13.50 12.52
N GLY A 68 1.86 -13.15 13.47
CA GLY A 68 0.60 -12.46 13.18
C GLY A 68 0.80 -11.09 12.53
N LEU A 69 1.85 -10.35 12.92
CA LEU A 69 2.23 -9.10 12.25
C LEU A 69 2.68 -9.33 10.81
N GLN A 70 3.53 -10.34 10.58
CA GLN A 70 3.99 -10.71 9.23
C GLN A 70 2.81 -11.09 8.32
N GLN A 71 1.85 -11.87 8.81
CA GLN A 71 0.66 -12.24 8.05
C GLN A 71 -0.22 -11.03 7.69
N LYS A 72 -0.40 -10.08 8.62
CA LYS A 72 -1.15 -8.83 8.36
C LYS A 72 -0.47 -7.96 7.30
N MET A 73 0.86 -7.86 7.37
CA MET A 73 1.66 -7.15 6.38
C MET A 73 1.55 -7.82 5.01
N LEU A 74 1.73 -9.14 4.95
CA LEU A 74 1.60 -9.91 3.71
C LEU A 74 0.21 -9.74 3.11
N PHE A 75 -0.85 -9.76 3.91
CA PHE A 75 -2.22 -9.49 3.45
C PHE A 75 -2.32 -8.15 2.70
N GLY A 76 -1.73 -7.08 3.24
CA GLY A 76 -1.73 -5.76 2.60
C GLY A 76 -0.98 -5.75 1.25
N VAL A 77 0.17 -6.42 1.20
CA VAL A 77 0.94 -6.61 -0.04
C VAL A 77 0.10 -7.36 -1.06
N LEU A 78 -0.44 -8.53 -0.69
CA LEU A 78 -1.22 -9.38 -1.58
C LEU A 78 -2.49 -8.69 -2.08
N ALA A 79 -3.20 -7.94 -1.25
CA ALA A 79 -4.38 -7.18 -1.67
C ALA A 79 -4.04 -6.15 -2.76
N SER A 80 -2.92 -5.44 -2.59
CA SER A 80 -2.43 -4.45 -3.55
C SER A 80 -1.97 -5.10 -4.86
N PHE A 81 -1.21 -6.19 -4.76
CA PHE A 81 -0.75 -6.96 -5.92
C PHE A 81 -1.90 -7.61 -6.69
N GLN A 82 -2.91 -8.13 -5.99
CA GLN A 82 -4.12 -8.68 -6.60
C GLN A 82 -4.86 -7.62 -7.42
N HIS A 83 -5.04 -6.41 -6.86
CA HIS A 83 -5.64 -5.30 -7.60
C HIS A 83 -4.80 -4.94 -8.84
N ASN A 84 -3.48 -4.80 -8.68
CA ASN A 84 -2.57 -4.41 -9.76
C ASN A 84 -2.54 -5.46 -10.88
N MET A 85 -2.39 -6.75 -10.55
CA MET A 85 -2.40 -7.86 -11.53
C MET A 85 -3.65 -7.81 -12.41
N ARG A 86 -4.82 -7.61 -11.81
CA ARG A 86 -6.09 -7.47 -12.54
C ARG A 86 -6.13 -6.18 -13.37
N GLY A 87 -5.63 -5.07 -12.83
CA GLY A 87 -5.52 -3.78 -13.54
C GLY A 87 -4.63 -3.82 -14.79
N PHE A 88 -3.57 -4.63 -14.78
CA PHE A 88 -2.71 -4.91 -15.93
C PHE A 88 -3.19 -6.10 -16.79
N GLY A 89 -4.35 -6.64 -16.47
CA GLY A 89 -5.09 -7.61 -17.26
C GLY A 89 -4.56 -9.04 -17.17
N LEU A 90 -3.89 -9.42 -16.08
CA LEU A 90 -3.72 -10.83 -15.74
C LEU A 90 -5.11 -11.41 -15.45
N ASP A 91 -5.36 -12.64 -15.90
CA ASP A 91 -6.67 -13.25 -15.73
C ASP A 91 -6.92 -13.62 -14.25
N ALA A 92 -8.19 -13.78 -13.89
CA ALA A 92 -8.59 -14.02 -12.51
C ALA A 92 -8.06 -15.34 -11.96
N VAL A 93 -7.99 -16.39 -12.80
CA VAL A 93 -7.58 -17.74 -12.37
C VAL A 93 -6.09 -17.74 -12.06
N THR A 94 -5.27 -17.19 -12.96
CA THR A 94 -3.83 -17.06 -12.75
C THR A 94 -3.52 -16.16 -11.56
N THR A 95 -4.23 -15.03 -11.43
CA THR A 95 -4.09 -14.14 -10.27
C THR A 95 -4.35 -14.90 -8.98
N GLN A 96 -5.47 -15.64 -8.89
CA GLN A 96 -5.83 -16.39 -7.69
C GLN A 96 -4.82 -17.51 -7.39
N SER A 97 -4.30 -18.18 -8.42
CA SER A 97 -3.27 -19.21 -8.27
C SER A 97 -1.98 -18.66 -7.66
N ILE A 98 -1.55 -17.46 -8.08
CA ILE A 98 -0.37 -16.79 -7.52
C ILE A 98 -0.62 -16.43 -6.04
N ILE A 99 -1.75 -15.78 -5.75
CA ILE A 99 -2.09 -15.36 -4.38
C ILE A 99 -2.17 -16.58 -3.45
N ASN A 100 -2.87 -17.65 -3.86
CA ASN A 100 -3.00 -18.86 -3.05
C ASN A 100 -1.65 -19.53 -2.78
N GLY A 101 -0.77 -19.60 -3.79
CA GLY A 101 0.57 -20.16 -3.62
C GLY A 101 1.39 -19.39 -2.58
N VAL A 102 1.31 -18.05 -2.57
CA VAL A 102 1.99 -17.24 -1.56
C VAL A 102 1.34 -17.41 -0.17
N CYS A 103 0.00 -17.43 -0.09
CA CYS A 103 -0.70 -17.66 1.19
C CYS A 103 -0.30 -18.99 1.84
N GLU A 104 -0.14 -20.06 1.04
CA GLU A 104 0.29 -21.37 1.51
C GLU A 104 1.72 -21.35 2.06
N VAL A 105 2.66 -20.71 1.35
CA VAL A 105 4.07 -20.61 1.77
C VAL A 105 4.22 -19.89 3.12
N TYR A 106 3.38 -18.89 3.39
CA TYR A 106 3.44 -18.09 4.62
C TYR A 106 2.39 -18.48 5.67
N ASN A 107 1.73 -19.63 5.51
CA ASN A 107 0.71 -20.15 6.43
C ASN A 107 -0.35 -19.10 6.81
N MET A 108 -0.86 -18.34 5.84
CA MET A 108 -1.90 -17.36 6.11
C MET A 108 -3.19 -18.00 6.62
N ASP A 109 -3.92 -17.28 7.48
CA ASP A 109 -5.19 -17.74 8.01
C ASP A 109 -6.29 -17.81 6.94
N ASP A 110 -7.14 -18.83 7.02
CA ASP A 110 -8.26 -19.08 6.09
C ASP A 110 -9.22 -17.89 5.98
N THR A 111 -9.41 -17.13 7.06
CA THR A 111 -10.28 -15.93 7.06
C THR A 111 -9.66 -14.82 6.23
N GLN A 112 -8.34 -14.65 6.32
CA GLN A 112 -7.62 -13.66 5.53
C GLN A 112 -7.64 -14.04 4.05
N ILE A 113 -7.45 -15.32 3.73
CA ILE A 113 -7.53 -15.84 2.36
C ILE A 113 -8.93 -15.59 1.77
N LYS A 114 -10.00 -15.94 2.51
CA LYS A 114 -11.38 -15.68 2.08
C LYS A 114 -11.63 -14.19 1.86
N THR A 115 -11.07 -13.34 2.71
CA THR A 115 -11.18 -11.89 2.57
C THR A 115 -10.48 -11.40 1.29
N LEU A 116 -9.26 -11.87 1.00
CA LEU A 116 -8.56 -11.55 -0.25
C LEU A 116 -9.38 -11.94 -1.48
N VAL A 117 -9.96 -13.14 -1.50
CA VAL A 117 -10.84 -13.61 -2.57
C VAL A 117 -12.04 -12.68 -2.73
N SER A 118 -12.70 -12.32 -1.62
CA SER A 118 -13.87 -11.42 -1.66
C SER A 118 -13.55 -10.03 -2.20
N LEU A 119 -12.36 -9.48 -1.90
CA LEU A 119 -11.89 -8.22 -2.46
C LEU A 119 -11.68 -8.32 -3.98
N ALA A 120 -11.23 -9.48 -4.47
CA ALA A 120 -11.07 -9.73 -5.90
C ALA A 120 -12.41 -9.70 -6.64
N GLU A 121 -13.45 -10.24 -6.00
CA GLU A 121 -14.82 -10.30 -6.53
C GLU A 121 -15.49 -8.94 -6.52
N LEU A 122 -15.31 -8.14 -5.46
CA LEU A 122 -15.87 -6.79 -5.36
C LEU A 122 -15.33 -5.87 -6.46
N ALA A 123 -14.05 -6.02 -6.81
CA ALA A 123 -13.42 -5.29 -7.90
C ALA A 123 -13.97 -5.65 -9.30
N LYS A 124 -14.79 -6.70 -9.43
CA LYS A 124 -15.47 -7.06 -10.69
C LYS A 124 -16.72 -6.22 -10.97
N SER A 125 -17.27 -5.53 -9.96
CA SER A 125 -18.45 -4.68 -10.16
C SER A 125 -18.02 -3.37 -10.80
N PRO A 126 -18.46 -3.04 -12.03
CA PRO A 126 -18.35 -1.67 -12.51
C PRO A 126 -19.19 -0.81 -11.57
N SER A 127 -18.53 0.12 -10.87
CA SER A 127 -19.18 1.18 -10.11
C SER A 127 -20.31 1.80 -10.94
N SER A 128 -21.56 1.44 -10.62
CA SER A 128 -22.80 1.86 -11.29
C SER A 128 -23.12 3.36 -11.11
N HIS A 129 -22.20 4.15 -10.55
CA HIS A 129 -22.32 5.60 -10.43
C HIS A 129 -21.15 6.34 -11.09
N ARG A 130 -21.01 6.23 -12.41
CA ARG A 130 -20.29 7.24 -13.20
C ARG A 130 -20.68 7.24 -14.68
N ALA A 131 -21.97 7.25 -14.99
CA ALA A 131 -22.43 7.62 -16.32
C ALA A 131 -22.32 9.16 -16.46
N SER A 132 -21.18 9.63 -16.95
CA SER A 132 -21.06 10.97 -17.54
C SER A 132 -20.02 10.89 -18.65
N ASN A 133 -20.50 11.02 -19.88
CA ASN A 133 -19.72 11.11 -21.11
C ASN A 133 -18.48 12.00 -20.97
N THR A 134 -17.30 11.39 -20.81
CA THR A 134 -16.05 11.78 -21.50
C THR A 134 -15.18 10.54 -21.67
N ASN A 135 -14.61 10.34 -22.86
CA ASN A 135 -13.77 9.19 -23.23
C ASN A 135 -12.38 9.19 -22.57
N ASP A 136 -12.23 9.74 -21.35
CA ASP A 136 -10.91 9.95 -20.72
C ASP A 136 -10.88 9.66 -19.20
N ASP A 137 -11.97 9.14 -18.60
CA ASP A 137 -12.14 9.17 -17.15
C ASP A 137 -11.95 7.84 -16.40
N ASP A 138 -11.58 6.76 -17.11
CA ASP A 138 -11.54 5.39 -16.56
C ASP A 138 -10.21 5.03 -15.87
N TYR A 139 -9.23 5.94 -15.86
CA TYR A 139 -7.85 5.66 -15.41
C TYR A 139 -7.56 6.12 -13.98
N LYS A 140 -8.55 6.67 -13.27
CA LYS A 140 -8.38 7.19 -11.90
C LYS A 140 -8.34 6.12 -10.81
N ALA A 141 -8.51 4.83 -11.15
CA ALA A 141 -8.20 3.73 -10.24
C ALA A 141 -6.67 3.61 -10.14
N GLY A 142 -6.10 4.47 -9.30
CA GLY A 142 -4.66 4.59 -9.09
C GLY A 142 -4.06 3.26 -8.64
N MET A 143 -2.94 2.88 -9.26
CA MET A 143 -2.07 1.88 -8.67
C MET A 143 -1.75 2.29 -7.23
N ILE A 144 -1.80 1.32 -6.31
CA ILE A 144 -1.11 1.45 -5.03
C ILE A 144 0.38 1.22 -5.33
N LEU A 145 1.05 2.28 -5.82
CA LEU A 145 2.50 2.38 -5.72
C LEU A 145 2.75 3.05 -4.37
N GLU A 146 3.26 2.30 -3.40
CA GLU A 146 3.81 2.94 -2.21
C GLU A 146 4.89 3.92 -2.68
N THR A 147 4.66 5.20 -2.40
CA THR A 147 5.67 6.21 -2.59
C THR A 147 6.77 5.91 -1.60
N VAL A 148 7.99 5.66 -2.11
CA VAL A 148 9.20 5.63 -1.29
C VAL A 148 9.28 6.98 -0.58
N ARG A 149 8.89 7.01 0.69
CA ARG A 149 8.96 8.21 1.53
C ARG A 149 10.44 8.45 1.84
N ASP A 150 10.93 9.64 1.50
CA ASP A 150 12.33 10.02 1.77
C ASP A 150 12.54 10.01 3.31
N PRO A 151 13.53 9.26 3.83
CA PRO A 151 13.80 9.22 5.27
C PRO A 151 14.22 10.57 5.86
N ASN A 152 14.47 11.60 5.04
CA ASN A 152 14.83 12.95 5.48
C ASN A 152 13.67 13.97 5.42
N GLU A 153 12.45 13.56 5.10
CA GLU A 153 11.33 14.50 4.99
C GLU A 153 10.76 14.86 6.39
N THR A 154 11.15 16.02 6.93
CA THR A 154 10.56 16.56 8.16
C THR A 154 9.07 16.91 7.97
N PRO A 155 8.20 16.70 8.98
CA PRO A 155 6.78 16.98 8.85
C PRO A 155 6.50 18.45 8.51
N ARG A 156 5.80 18.69 7.40
CA ARG A 156 5.21 20.01 7.12
C ARG A 156 4.11 20.28 8.13
N VAL A 157 4.38 21.17 9.07
CA VAL A 157 3.34 21.85 9.87
C VAL A 157 2.55 22.75 8.92
N SER A 158 1.33 22.35 8.61
CA SER A 158 0.35 23.19 7.93
C SER A 158 -0.05 24.32 8.89
N LYS A 159 0.42 25.53 8.62
CA LYS A 159 -0.14 26.77 9.20
C LYS A 159 -1.58 26.93 8.70
N GLY A 160 -2.54 26.95 9.62
CA GLY A 160 -3.93 27.25 9.33
C GLY A 160 -4.64 27.85 10.54
N ALA A 161 -4.94 29.14 10.41
CA ALA A 161 -5.96 29.94 11.11
C ALA A 161 -5.88 30.10 12.64
N GLU A 162 -5.56 31.34 13.02
CA GLU A 162 -5.97 31.96 14.28
C GLU A 162 -7.51 32.05 14.34
N ASP A 163 -8.12 31.58 15.43
CA ASP A 163 -9.27 32.25 16.03
C ASP A 163 -9.32 31.93 17.53
N GLY A 164 -9.51 32.98 18.34
CA GLY A 164 -9.35 32.93 19.78
C GLY A 164 -10.65 32.60 20.49
N THR A 165 -10.55 31.86 21.59
CA THR A 165 -11.40 32.03 22.79
C THR A 165 -10.67 31.45 24.00
N LYS A 166 -10.72 32.22 25.10
CA LYS A 166 -10.05 32.02 26.38
C LYS A 166 -10.73 30.96 27.24
N ASP A 167 -9.92 30.31 28.08
CA ASP A 167 -10.14 29.83 29.47
C ASP A 167 -9.33 28.53 29.64
N GLY A 168 -8.30 28.44 30.49
CA GLY A 168 -8.28 28.74 31.91
C GLY A 168 -8.16 27.41 32.67
N GLY A 169 -6.93 26.92 32.91
CA GLY A 169 -6.72 25.68 33.67
C GLY A 169 -5.26 25.20 33.71
N THR A 170 -4.62 25.40 34.85
CA THR A 170 -3.24 25.06 35.25
C THR A 170 -2.88 23.57 35.07
N PRO A 171 -1.62 23.21 34.72
CA PRO A 171 -1.20 21.81 34.65
C PRO A 171 -0.78 21.30 36.04
N VAL A 172 -1.43 20.24 36.54
CA VAL A 172 -0.91 19.45 37.66
C VAL A 172 0.00 18.39 37.10
N VAL A 173 1.30 18.60 37.31
CA VAL A 173 2.37 17.64 37.08
C VAL A 173 2.22 16.53 38.13
N SER A 174 1.80 15.34 37.71
CA SER A 174 1.86 14.16 38.59
C SER A 174 3.21 13.48 38.42
N ALA A 175 3.97 13.51 39.51
CA ALA A 175 5.31 12.99 39.66
C ALA A 175 5.36 11.46 39.50
N VAL A 176 6.42 11.00 38.84
CA VAL A 176 6.87 9.60 38.87
C VAL A 176 7.45 9.31 40.26
N PRO A 177 6.99 8.29 41.00
CA PRO A 177 7.65 7.90 42.24
C PRO A 177 8.96 7.16 41.97
N ALA A 178 10.01 7.58 42.67
CA ALA A 178 11.34 6.99 42.67
C ALA A 178 11.33 5.55 43.22
N VAL A 179 12.05 4.66 42.53
CA VAL A 179 12.38 3.31 43.01
C VAL A 179 13.60 3.40 43.94
N PRO A 180 13.53 2.93 45.20
CA PRO A 180 14.68 2.92 46.08
C PRO A 180 15.68 1.82 45.72
N ALA A 181 16.94 2.15 46.00
CA ALA A 181 18.13 1.34 45.77
C ALA A 181 18.09 -0.03 46.45
N ARG A 182 18.70 -1.00 45.78
CA ARG A 182 18.93 -2.37 46.24
C ARG A 182 20.16 -2.38 47.15
N GLU A 183 19.95 -2.69 48.44
CA GLU A 183 20.99 -3.23 49.32
C GLU A 183 20.61 -4.67 49.69
N GLY A 184 21.58 -5.59 49.56
CA GLY A 184 21.43 -7.02 49.84
C GLY A 184 21.91 -7.89 48.69
#